data_AF-A0A961W5L7-F1
#
_entry.id   AF-A0A961W5L7-F1
#
_cell.length_a   1.000
_cell.length_b   1.000
_cell.length_c   1.000
_cell.angle_alpha   90.00
_cell.angle_beta   90.00
_cell.angle_gamma   90.00
#
_symmetry.space_group_name_H-M   'P 1'
#
loop_
_entity.id
_entity.type
_entity.pdbx_description
1 polymer ?
#
loop_
_entity_poly.entity_id
_entity_poly.type
_entity_poly.pdbx_seq_one_letter_code
_entity_poly.pdbx_strand_id
1 'polypeptide(L)'
;MIQQTRLSHLPEPIEHQRRIVEARALTDLGRAELALQLLTPLSGSDVDRLRAEAYISGNKWQEAAETLERMMGERWSDTVPLAEAERLDVLRAAIAYSLAGDGIGLDRLRRKFAAKMSDSPHARAFDVVSAPIETRGIEFREVARQIASVDTMRQFLSDYRSQYAGPPVTEEQPAAATPAS
;
A
#
# COMPACT_ATOMS: atom_id res chain seq x y z
N MET A 1 21.55 -18.60 35.77
CA MET A 1 20.31 -17.81 35.86
C MET A 1 20.61 -16.38 35.45
N ILE A 2 20.40 -16.06 34.17
CA ILE A 2 20.50 -14.69 33.63
C ILE A 2 19.31 -14.57 32.68
N GLN A 3 18.66 -13.40 32.65
CA GLN A 3 17.49 -12.98 31.85
C GLN A 3 16.20 -12.76 32.66
N GLN A 4 16.27 -11.92 33.69
CA GLN A 4 15.11 -11.20 34.23
C GLN A 4 15.52 -9.77 34.59
N THR A 5 16.21 -9.09 33.67
CA THR A 5 16.40 -7.65 33.78
C THR A 5 15.19 -6.95 33.19
N ARG A 6 14.31 -6.56 34.11
CA ARG A 6 13.22 -5.60 33.99
C ARG A 6 13.50 -4.53 32.93
N LEU A 7 12.75 -4.54 31.84
CA LEU A 7 12.52 -3.36 30.99
C LEU A 7 11.02 -3.09 30.97
N SER A 8 10.44 -2.96 32.17
CA SER A 8 9.01 -2.73 32.37
C SER A 8 8.56 -1.28 32.10
N HIS A 9 9.48 -0.41 31.69
CA HIS A 9 9.19 0.99 31.33
C HIS A 9 10.15 1.43 30.21
N LEU A 10 9.94 0.93 28.98
CA LEU A 10 10.47 1.67 27.83
C LEU A 10 9.80 3.04 27.84
N PRO A 11 10.53 4.16 27.63
CA PRO A 11 9.92 5.46 27.42
C PRO A 11 8.83 5.36 26.35
N GLU A 12 7.64 5.88 26.62
CA GLU A 12 6.46 5.79 25.74
C GLU A 12 6.75 6.14 24.26
N PRO A 13 7.61 7.14 23.94
CA PRO A 13 8.01 7.42 22.56
C PRO A 13 8.80 6.30 21.87
N ILE A 14 9.61 5.54 22.61
CA ILE A 14 10.41 4.43 22.07
C ILE A 14 9.51 3.23 21.77
N GLU A 15 8.54 2.97 22.64
CA GLU A 15 7.57 1.91 22.38
C GLU A 15 6.69 2.24 21.16
N HIS A 16 6.24 3.50 21.05
CA HIS A 16 5.50 4.00 19.90
C HIS A 16 6.28 3.77 18.59
N GLN A 17 7.53 4.24 18.55
CA GLN A 17 8.39 4.09 17.37
C GLN A 17 8.62 2.63 16.99
N ARG A 18 8.84 1.75 17.98
CA ARG A 18 9.01 0.32 17.75
C ARG A 18 7.76 -0.30 17.12
N ARG A 19 6.57 0.02 17.64
CA ARG A 19 5.30 -0.51 17.12
C ARG A 19 5.03 -0.04 15.69
N ILE A 20 5.37 1.20 15.34
CA ILE A 20 5.27 1.69 13.95
C ILE A 20 6.18 0.89 13.01
N VAL A 21 7.45 0.69 13.39
CA VAL A 21 8.39 -0.09 12.56
C VAL A 21 7.91 -1.53 12.39
N GLU A 22 7.42 -2.15 13.45
CA GLU A 22 6.87 -3.51 13.41
C GLU A 22 5.61 -3.62 12.54
N ALA A 23 4.67 -2.68 12.68
CA ALA A 23 3.47 -2.62 11.84
C ALA A 23 3.80 -2.40 10.36
N ARG A 24 4.82 -1.59 10.05
CA ARG A 24 5.33 -1.43 8.68
C ARG A 24 5.90 -2.74 8.13
N ALA A 25 6.73 -3.43 8.91
CA ALA A 25 7.26 -4.72 8.50
C ALA A 25 6.16 -5.76 8.27
N LEU A 26 5.13 -5.81 9.12
CA LEU A 26 3.98 -6.71 8.94
C LEU A 26 3.18 -6.36 7.69
N THR A 27 2.97 -5.07 7.41
CA THR A 27 2.29 -4.59 6.20
C THR A 27 3.06 -5.01 4.94
N ASP A 28 4.38 -4.84 4.95
CA ASP A 28 5.29 -5.25 3.87
C ASP A 28 5.29 -6.77 3.64
N LEU A 29 5.04 -7.56 4.69
CA LEU A 29 4.94 -9.02 4.64
C LEU A 29 3.52 -9.52 4.28
N GLY A 30 2.58 -8.64 3.95
CA GLY A 30 1.18 -8.98 3.67
C GLY A 30 0.37 -9.39 4.90
N ARG A 31 0.90 -9.20 6.11
CA ARG A 31 0.23 -9.50 7.39
C ARG A 31 -0.61 -8.32 7.87
N ALA A 32 -1.48 -7.83 7.00
CA ALA A 32 -2.26 -6.61 7.21
C ALA A 32 -3.08 -6.62 8.50
N GLU A 33 -3.77 -7.72 8.84
CA GLU A 33 -4.58 -7.80 10.07
C GLU A 33 -3.75 -7.60 11.35
N LEU A 34 -2.55 -8.19 11.40
CA LEU A 34 -1.66 -8.05 12.56
C LEU A 34 -1.10 -6.63 12.63
N ALA A 35 -0.75 -6.04 11.47
CA ALA A 35 -0.33 -4.64 11.41
C ALA A 35 -1.43 -3.71 11.96
N LEU A 36 -2.68 -3.90 11.52
CA LEU A 36 -3.83 -3.12 12.00
C LEU A 36 -4.02 -3.25 13.51
N GLN A 37 -3.89 -4.45 14.07
CA GLN A 37 -3.96 -4.67 15.53
C GLN A 37 -2.88 -3.90 16.29
N LEU A 38 -1.63 -3.89 15.78
CA LEU A 38 -0.55 -3.11 16.38
C LEU A 38 -0.78 -1.59 16.32
N LEU A 39 -1.48 -1.12 15.29
CA LEU A 39 -1.79 0.30 15.07
C LEU A 39 -3.03 0.78 15.83
N THR A 40 -3.88 -0.12 16.33
CA THR A 40 -5.12 0.22 17.08
C THR A 40 -4.88 1.19 18.25
N PRO A 41 -3.90 0.99 19.15
CA PRO A 41 -3.68 1.89 20.28
C PRO A 41 -2.91 3.17 19.90
N LEU A 42 -2.45 3.30 18.65
CA LEU A 42 -1.61 4.41 18.22
C LEU A 42 -2.46 5.47 17.50
N SER A 43 -2.03 6.73 17.57
CA SER A 43 -2.70 7.87 16.94
C SER A 43 -1.66 8.84 16.39
N GLY A 44 -1.98 9.50 15.28
CA GLY A 44 -1.05 10.41 14.60
C GLY A 44 -1.19 10.29 13.09
N SER A 45 -0.77 11.34 12.37
CA SER A 45 -0.89 11.40 10.91
C SER A 45 -0.04 10.31 10.21
N ASP A 46 1.12 10.01 10.77
CA ASP A 46 2.01 8.93 10.33
C ASP A 46 1.40 7.54 10.56
N VAL A 47 0.76 7.34 11.71
CA VAL A 47 0.01 6.13 12.05
C VAL A 47 -1.18 5.95 11.11
N ASP A 48 -1.94 7.01 10.83
CA ASP A 48 -3.10 6.98 9.93
C ASP A 48 -2.69 6.64 8.50
N ARG A 49 -1.56 7.21 8.03
CA ARG A 49 -1.00 6.86 6.71
C ARG A 49 -0.61 5.38 6.64
N LEU A 50 0.07 4.88 7.66
CA LEU A 50 0.44 3.46 7.74
C LEU A 50 -0.80 2.54 7.87
N ARG A 51 -1.86 3.00 8.54
CA ARG A 51 -3.13 2.27 8.62
C ARG A 51 -3.79 2.16 7.25
N ALA A 52 -3.79 3.23 6.46
CA ALA A 52 -4.25 3.20 5.08
C ALA A 52 -3.41 2.25 4.20
N GLU A 53 -2.08 2.25 4.34
CA GLU A 53 -1.19 1.31 3.66
C GLU A 53 -1.52 -0.15 4.03
N ALA A 54 -1.78 -0.42 5.32
CA ALA A 54 -2.19 -1.75 5.78
C ALA A 54 -3.55 -2.18 5.22
N TYR A 55 -4.53 -1.27 5.14
CA TYR A 55 -5.81 -1.55 4.50
C TYR A 55 -5.66 -1.88 3.01
N ILE A 56 -4.84 -1.13 2.28
CA ILE A 56 -4.50 -1.41 0.87
C ILE A 56 -3.87 -2.79 0.73
N SER A 57 -2.88 -3.12 1.57
CA SER A 57 -2.21 -4.43 1.57
C SER A 57 -3.19 -5.58 1.86
N GLY A 58 -4.20 -5.34 2.69
CA GLY A 58 -5.26 -6.28 3.01
C GLY A 58 -6.43 -6.33 2.02
N ASN A 59 -6.38 -5.63 0.88
CA ASN A 59 -7.50 -5.45 -0.06
C ASN A 59 -8.77 -4.84 0.57
N LYS A 60 -8.63 -4.11 1.68
CA LYS A 60 -9.71 -3.38 2.38
C LYS A 60 -9.85 -1.99 1.79
N TRP A 61 -10.32 -1.94 0.55
CA TRP A 61 -10.26 -0.74 -0.28
C TRP A 61 -11.14 0.40 0.24
N GLN A 62 -12.31 0.09 0.79
CA GLN A 62 -13.23 1.09 1.34
C GLN A 62 -12.59 1.80 2.54
N GLU A 63 -12.09 1.02 3.50
CA GLU A 63 -11.49 1.53 4.73
C GLU A 63 -10.19 2.32 4.46
N ALA A 64 -9.41 1.90 3.46
CA ALA A 64 -8.26 2.66 3.00
C ALA A 64 -8.66 4.03 2.47
N ALA A 65 -9.66 4.08 1.58
CA ALA A 65 -10.12 5.30 0.95
C ALA A 65 -10.68 6.30 1.97
N GLU A 66 -11.54 5.83 2.88
CA GLU A 66 -12.11 6.65 3.96
C GLU A 66 -11.03 7.15 4.93
N THR A 67 -10.01 6.33 5.20
CA THR A 67 -8.89 6.75 6.06
C THR A 67 -8.09 7.86 5.43
N LEU A 68 -7.76 7.74 4.15
CA LEU A 68 -7.08 8.78 3.40
C LEU A 68 -7.95 10.05 3.33
N GLU A 69 -9.23 9.94 2.92
CA GLU A 69 -10.13 11.11 2.83
C GLU A 69 -10.22 11.85 4.19
N ARG A 70 -10.31 11.12 5.30
CA ARG A 70 -10.35 11.71 6.64
C ARG A 70 -9.06 12.45 6.99
N MET A 71 -7.89 11.90 6.64
CA MET A 71 -6.60 12.57 6.87
C MET A 71 -6.51 13.92 6.14
N MET A 72 -7.17 14.06 4.99
CA MET A 72 -7.16 15.32 4.23
C MET A 72 -8.12 16.36 4.80
N GLY A 73 -9.12 15.97 5.59
CA GLY A 73 -10.06 16.89 6.25
C GLY A 73 -10.60 17.98 5.31
N GLU A 74 -10.30 19.25 5.64
CA GLU A 74 -10.75 20.44 4.91
C GLU A 74 -9.72 21.01 3.93
N ARG A 75 -8.63 20.28 3.63
CA ARG A 75 -7.57 20.73 2.70
C ARG A 75 -8.08 21.04 1.28
N TRP A 76 -9.27 20.56 0.93
CA TRP A 76 -9.94 20.87 -0.32
C TRP A 76 -10.45 22.32 -0.41
N SER A 77 -10.84 22.93 0.70
CA SER A 77 -11.35 24.31 0.75
C SER A 77 -10.29 25.35 1.06
N ASP A 78 -9.12 24.93 1.56
CA ASP A 78 -8.00 25.83 1.81
C ASP A 78 -7.53 26.57 0.56
N THR A 79 -7.04 27.79 0.71
CA THR A 79 -6.42 28.55 -0.40
C THR A 79 -5.01 28.05 -0.74
N VAL A 80 -4.35 27.39 0.22
CA VAL A 80 -2.99 26.86 0.05
C VAL A 80 -3.01 25.65 -0.91
N PRO A 81 -2.12 25.59 -1.91
CA PRO A 81 -1.97 24.42 -2.76
C PRO A 81 -1.66 23.15 -1.96
N LEU A 82 -2.05 21.99 -2.48
CA LEU A 82 -1.69 20.71 -1.86
C LEU A 82 -0.19 20.47 -2.01
N ALA A 83 0.45 19.97 -0.97
CA ALA A 83 1.81 19.43 -1.05
C ALA A 83 1.81 18.14 -1.90
N GLU A 84 2.99 17.73 -2.37
CA GLU A 84 3.12 16.52 -3.19
C GLU A 84 2.59 15.26 -2.51
N ALA A 85 2.93 15.08 -1.22
CA ALA A 85 2.42 13.97 -0.43
C ALA A 85 0.89 13.98 -0.31
N GLU A 86 0.27 15.15 -0.16
CA GLU A 86 -1.19 15.27 -0.09
C GLU A 86 -1.85 14.93 -1.43
N ARG A 87 -1.24 15.34 -2.55
CA ARG A 87 -1.72 14.97 -3.89
C ARG A 87 -1.64 13.47 -4.14
N LEU A 88 -0.57 12.83 -3.67
CA LEU A 88 -0.42 11.38 -3.72
C LEU A 88 -1.47 10.69 -2.84
N ASP A 89 -1.71 11.18 -1.63
CA ASP A 89 -2.73 10.63 -0.74
C ASP A 89 -4.14 10.75 -1.37
N VAL A 90 -4.46 11.88 -2.02
CA VAL A 90 -5.71 12.08 -2.77
C VAL A 90 -5.82 11.09 -3.94
N LEU A 91 -4.74 10.88 -4.69
CA LEU A 91 -4.72 9.91 -5.78
C LEU A 91 -4.94 8.48 -5.26
N ARG A 92 -4.28 8.10 -4.16
CA ARG A 92 -4.44 6.79 -3.51
C ARG A 92 -5.87 6.58 -3.02
N ALA A 93 -6.50 7.61 -2.45
CA ALA A 93 -7.90 7.56 -2.04
C ALA A 93 -8.83 7.33 -3.24
N ALA A 94 -8.59 8.00 -4.36
CA ALA A 94 -9.37 7.81 -5.59
C ALA A 94 -9.21 6.39 -6.15
N ILE A 95 -8.00 5.82 -6.13
CA ILE A 95 -7.82 4.42 -6.54
C ILE A 95 -8.57 3.49 -5.59
N ALA A 96 -8.43 3.70 -4.28
CA ALA A 96 -9.04 2.86 -3.28
C ALA A 96 -10.57 2.87 -3.38
N TYR A 97 -11.21 4.03 -3.49
CA TYR A 97 -12.65 4.08 -3.76
C TYR A 97 -13.01 3.42 -5.09
N SER A 98 -12.18 3.56 -6.11
CA SER A 98 -12.44 2.94 -7.41
C SER A 98 -12.42 1.42 -7.33
N LEU A 99 -11.45 0.85 -6.61
CA LEU A 99 -11.34 -0.58 -6.35
C LEU A 99 -12.44 -1.09 -5.42
N ALA A 100 -12.93 -0.25 -4.50
CA ALA A 100 -14.09 -0.56 -3.66
C ALA A 100 -15.43 -0.54 -4.43
N GLY A 101 -15.45 0.04 -5.64
CA GLY A 101 -16.69 0.25 -6.40
C GLY A 101 -17.58 1.37 -5.84
N ASP A 102 -17.03 2.25 -5.01
CA ASP A 102 -17.78 3.35 -4.39
C ASP A 102 -17.81 4.59 -5.30
N GLY A 103 -18.80 4.62 -6.21
CA GLY A 103 -19.02 5.75 -7.10
C GLY A 103 -19.36 7.05 -6.36
N ILE A 104 -20.09 6.96 -5.24
CA ILE A 104 -20.51 8.12 -4.45
C ILE A 104 -19.30 8.77 -3.78
N GLY A 105 -18.41 7.95 -3.19
CA GLY A 105 -17.15 8.36 -2.62
C GLY A 105 -16.25 9.05 -3.65
N LEU A 106 -16.15 8.47 -4.85
CA LEU A 106 -15.36 9.02 -5.95
C LEU A 106 -15.86 10.36 -6.43
N ASP A 107 -17.17 10.47 -6.66
CA ASP A 107 -17.78 11.71 -7.10
C ASP A 107 -17.57 12.82 -6.07
N ARG A 108 -17.69 12.49 -4.77
CA ARG A 108 -17.40 13.43 -3.68
C ARG A 108 -15.93 13.85 -3.69
N LEU A 109 -15.01 12.91 -3.79
CA LEU A 109 -13.56 13.17 -3.81
C LEU A 109 -13.18 14.03 -5.03
N ARG A 110 -13.72 13.71 -6.21
CA ARG A 110 -13.54 14.46 -7.46
C ARG A 110 -14.02 15.90 -7.31
N ARG A 111 -15.24 16.10 -6.79
CA ARG A 111 -15.79 17.45 -6.56
C ARG A 111 -14.90 18.30 -5.64
N LYS A 112 -14.33 17.69 -4.60
CA LYS A 112 -13.46 18.39 -3.63
C LYS A 112 -12.10 18.74 -4.23
N PHE A 113 -11.45 17.79 -4.92
CA PHE A 113 -10.02 17.90 -5.22
C PHE A 113 -9.66 18.10 -6.68
N ALA A 114 -10.59 17.99 -7.64
CA ALA A 114 -10.28 18.14 -9.07
C ALA A 114 -9.57 19.46 -9.38
N ALA A 115 -10.06 20.58 -8.85
CA ALA A 115 -9.42 21.89 -9.05
C ALA A 115 -7.98 21.91 -8.52
N LYS A 116 -7.75 21.38 -7.31
CA LYS A 116 -6.42 21.34 -6.67
C LYS A 116 -5.44 20.35 -7.31
N MET A 117 -5.96 19.33 -8.00
CA MET A 117 -5.15 18.32 -8.70
C MET A 117 -4.86 18.71 -10.16
N SER A 118 -5.63 19.64 -10.74
CA SER A 118 -5.56 19.99 -12.17
C SER A 118 -4.19 20.48 -12.64
N ASP A 119 -3.48 21.26 -11.82
CA ASP A 119 -2.13 21.77 -12.14
C ASP A 119 -1.00 20.82 -11.69
N SER A 120 -1.33 19.61 -11.25
CA SER A 120 -0.35 18.66 -10.73
C SER A 120 0.16 17.67 -11.79
N PRO A 121 1.37 17.10 -11.61
CA PRO A 121 1.84 15.99 -12.44
C PRO A 121 0.92 14.76 -12.44
N HIS A 122 0.03 14.65 -11.44
CA HIS A 122 -0.90 13.55 -11.26
C HIS A 122 -2.31 13.84 -11.77
N ALA A 123 -2.56 15.01 -12.39
CA ALA A 123 -3.87 15.44 -12.85
C ALA A 123 -4.56 14.39 -13.73
N ARG A 124 -3.85 13.92 -14.77
CA ARG A 124 -4.38 12.91 -15.70
C ARG A 124 -4.71 11.59 -15.02
N ALA A 125 -3.82 11.12 -14.13
CA ALA A 125 -4.05 9.88 -13.39
C ALA A 125 -5.29 10.01 -12.51
N PHE A 126 -5.40 11.13 -11.77
CA PHE A 126 -6.55 11.43 -10.93
C PHE A 126 -7.85 11.50 -11.74
N ASP A 127 -7.83 12.16 -12.89
CA ASP A 127 -9.01 12.27 -13.76
C ASP A 127 -9.53 10.92 -14.21
N VAL A 128 -8.64 10.01 -14.60
CA VAL A 128 -8.99 8.66 -15.05
C VAL A 128 -9.53 7.81 -13.90
N VAL A 129 -8.87 7.81 -12.73
CA VAL A 129 -9.31 6.95 -11.61
C VAL A 129 -10.57 7.47 -10.91
N SER A 130 -10.82 8.77 -10.99
CA SER A 130 -12.03 9.40 -10.43
C SER A 130 -13.17 9.54 -11.42
N ALA A 131 -13.02 9.08 -12.67
CA ALA A 131 -14.10 9.08 -13.66
C ALA A 131 -15.27 8.18 -13.20
N PRO A 132 -16.51 8.45 -13.65
CA PRO A 132 -17.66 7.58 -13.37
C PRO A 132 -17.38 6.12 -13.72
N ILE A 133 -17.87 5.17 -12.90
CA ILE A 133 -17.56 3.73 -13.02
C ILE A 133 -17.89 3.22 -14.43
N GLU A 134 -18.99 3.70 -15.00
CA GLU A 134 -19.53 3.37 -16.32
C GLU A 134 -18.54 3.75 -17.45
N THR A 135 -17.61 4.65 -17.18
CA THR A 135 -16.64 5.18 -18.15
C THR A 135 -15.21 4.66 -17.97
N ARG A 136 -14.95 3.81 -16.95
CA ARG A 136 -13.57 3.45 -16.54
C ARG A 136 -12.77 2.58 -17.51
N GLY A 137 -13.41 1.88 -18.45
CA GLY A 137 -12.78 1.28 -19.63
C GLY A 137 -11.35 0.72 -19.50
N ILE A 138 -10.52 0.94 -20.54
CA ILE A 138 -9.13 0.46 -20.64
C ILE A 138 -8.15 1.39 -19.90
N GLU A 139 -8.42 2.70 -19.91
CA GLU A 139 -7.54 3.73 -19.36
C GLU A 139 -7.36 3.59 -17.84
N PHE A 140 -8.42 3.22 -17.10
CA PHE A 140 -8.31 2.93 -15.68
C PHE A 140 -7.35 1.78 -15.39
N ARG A 141 -7.39 0.70 -16.19
CA ARG A 141 -6.50 -0.46 -16.01
C ARG A 141 -5.04 -0.13 -16.27
N GLU A 142 -4.75 0.88 -17.10
CA GLU A 142 -3.38 1.32 -17.36
C GLU A 142 -2.85 2.18 -16.20
N VAL A 143 -3.64 3.13 -15.71
CA VAL A 143 -3.27 3.95 -14.54
C VAL A 143 -3.14 3.10 -13.27
N ALA A 144 -4.08 2.18 -13.04
CA ALA A 144 -4.01 1.23 -11.92
C ALA A 144 -2.75 0.36 -12.01
N ARG A 145 -2.38 -0.12 -13.21
CA ARG A 145 -1.12 -0.86 -13.42
C ARG A 145 0.11 0.00 -13.20
N GLN A 146 0.11 1.26 -13.61
CA GLN A 146 1.24 2.17 -13.41
C GLN A 146 1.45 2.46 -11.91
N ILE A 147 0.37 2.67 -11.16
CA ILE A 147 0.45 2.95 -9.73
C ILE A 147 0.82 1.68 -8.95
N ALA A 148 0.21 0.54 -9.32
CA ALA A 148 0.66 -0.76 -8.84
C ALA A 148 2.14 -0.96 -9.16
N SER A 149 2.65 -0.62 -10.36
CA SER A 149 4.05 -0.81 -10.74
C SER A 149 5.06 -0.01 -9.91
N VAL A 150 4.68 1.16 -9.40
CA VAL A 150 5.50 1.96 -8.49
C VAL A 150 5.58 1.31 -7.10
N ASP A 151 4.51 0.64 -6.65
CA ASP A 151 4.46 -0.12 -5.37
C ASP A 151 4.87 -1.62 -5.52
N THR A 152 4.94 -2.18 -6.73
CA THR A 152 5.13 -3.63 -6.99
C THR A 152 6.53 -4.03 -7.45
N MET A 153 7.57 -3.25 -7.14
CA MET A 153 8.95 -3.74 -7.29
C MET A 153 9.18 -5.03 -6.46
N ARG A 154 8.55 -5.14 -5.28
CA ARG A 154 8.64 -6.32 -4.39
C ARG A 154 7.84 -7.52 -4.90
N GLN A 155 6.63 -7.28 -5.43
CA GLN A 155 5.79 -8.32 -6.02
C GLN A 155 6.43 -8.86 -7.31
N PHE A 156 6.99 -7.98 -8.14
CA PHE A 156 7.72 -8.33 -9.35
C PHE A 156 8.96 -9.18 -9.05
N LEU A 157 9.76 -8.86 -8.02
CA LEU A 157 10.89 -9.68 -7.59
C LEU A 157 10.46 -11.03 -6.97
N SER A 158 9.25 -11.10 -6.38
CA SER A 158 8.66 -12.34 -5.87
C SER A 158 8.19 -13.25 -7.00
N ASP A 159 7.41 -12.72 -7.94
CA ASP A 159 6.89 -13.45 -9.10
C ASP A 159 8.02 -13.88 -10.06
N TYR A 160 9.06 -13.06 -10.20
CA TYR A 160 10.27 -13.42 -10.96
C TYR A 160 11.02 -14.59 -10.31
N ARG A 161 11.15 -14.63 -8.97
CA ARG A 161 11.76 -15.80 -8.29
C ARG A 161 10.90 -17.05 -8.43
N SER A 162 9.58 -16.90 -8.41
CA SER A 162 8.63 -18.03 -8.60
C SER A 162 8.62 -18.58 -10.03
N GLN A 163 8.86 -17.76 -11.05
CA GLN A 163 8.90 -18.20 -12.45
C GLN A 163 10.27 -18.75 -12.89
N TYR A 164 11.37 -18.38 -12.23
CA TYR A 164 12.73 -18.77 -12.62
C TYR A 164 13.46 -19.68 -11.61
N ALA A 165 12.82 -20.10 -10.52
CA ALA A 165 13.26 -21.26 -9.75
C ALA A 165 12.95 -22.54 -10.56
N GLY A 166 13.88 -22.93 -11.44
CA GLY A 166 13.81 -24.16 -12.21
C GLY A 166 13.74 -25.43 -11.34
N PRO A 167 13.29 -26.56 -11.91
CA PRO A 167 13.09 -27.80 -11.17
C PRO A 167 14.40 -28.33 -10.55
N PRO A 168 14.34 -29.10 -9.44
CA PRO A 168 15.53 -29.66 -8.82
C PRO A 168 16.22 -30.57 -9.82
N VAL A 169 17.50 -30.30 -10.05
CA VAL A 169 18.37 -31.18 -10.84
C VAL A 169 18.37 -32.54 -10.14
N THR A 170 17.78 -33.52 -10.82
CA THR A 170 17.75 -34.91 -10.36
C THR A 170 19.18 -35.44 -10.37
N GLU A 171 19.63 -35.98 -9.24
CA GLU A 171 20.86 -36.77 -9.16
C GLU A 171 20.72 -37.99 -10.08
N GLU A 172 21.34 -37.94 -11.26
CA GLU A 172 21.66 -39.15 -12.02
C GLU A 172 23.00 -39.70 -11.53
N GLN A 173 22.88 -40.69 -10.68
CA GLN A 173 23.91 -41.63 -10.27
C GLN A 173 24.37 -42.47 -11.48
N PRO A 174 25.67 -42.53 -11.85
CA PRO A 174 26.11 -43.49 -12.83
C PRO A 174 26.49 -44.81 -12.14
N ALA A 175 25.77 -45.85 -12.55
CA ALA A 175 26.08 -47.24 -12.26
C ALA A 175 27.35 -47.71 -12.99
N ALA A 176 27.98 -48.72 -12.40
CA ALA A 176 29.23 -49.36 -12.77
C ALA A 176 29.35 -49.81 -14.25
N ALA A 177 30.57 -49.69 -14.80
CA ALA A 177 31.12 -50.59 -15.82
C ALA A 177 32.67 -50.47 -15.90
N THR A 178 33.38 -51.45 -15.33
CA THR A 178 34.69 -51.95 -15.81
C THR A 178 34.39 -52.75 -17.11
N PRO A 179 35.27 -52.90 -18.15
CA PRO A 179 36.68 -53.28 -18.02
C PRO A 179 37.71 -52.87 -19.11
N ALA A 180 38.98 -53.17 -18.79
CA ALA A 180 40.10 -53.68 -19.61
C ALA A 180 40.51 -52.98 -20.93
N SER A 181 41.75 -52.48 -20.99
CA SER A 181 42.90 -53.20 -21.55
C SER A 181 44.22 -52.51 -21.19
#